data_AF-A0A7S1DRC8-F1
#
_entry.id   AF-A0A7S1DRC8-F1
#
_cell.length_a   1.000
_cell.length_b   1.000
_cell.length_c   1.000
_cell.angle_alpha   90.00
_cell.angle_beta   90.00
_cell.angle_gamma   90.00
#
_symmetry.space_group_name_H-M   'P 1'
#
loop_
_entity.id
_entity.type
_entity.pdbx_description
1 polymer ?
#
loop_
_entity_poly.entity_id
_entity_poly.type
_entity_poly.pdbx_seq_one_letter_code
_entity_poly.pdbx_strand_id
1 'polypeptide(L)'
;GGTVMSFVLYEGVEARAEARIAKEEWAKLRDRIEYEVGEGERITFWQAAPRVVHLGILFFPLVSISLPTLALTLCEEQSPLFSAALGWAGAWMRSVWLTVLRLSLERSGAAFIKWGQWAATRPDIFPRDMCTALHSLHDAVPPHAWHHTEDSLRRMYGVDDISEVFEEFQQKPIGSGSIAQVFRAKI
;
A
#
# COMPACT_ATOMS: atom_id res chain seq x y z
N GLY A 1 -3.49 4.76 13.47
CA GLY A 1 -4.07 3.40 13.45
C GLY A 1 -4.38 3.06 12.02
N GLY A 2 -3.57 2.22 11.40
CA GLY A 2 -3.91 1.62 10.12
C GLY A 2 -4.80 0.41 10.38
N THR A 3 -5.98 0.37 9.79
CA THR A 3 -6.86 -0.80 9.82
C THR A 3 -6.17 -1.92 9.05
N VAL A 4 -5.56 -2.87 9.76
CA VAL A 4 -5.04 -4.10 9.18
C VAL A 4 -6.25 -5.02 8.95
N MET A 5 -6.48 -5.43 7.71
CA MET A 5 -7.55 -6.38 7.36
C MET A 5 -7.03 -7.81 7.48
N SER A 6 -7.74 -8.69 8.17
CA SER A 6 -7.42 -10.12 8.22
C SER A 6 -8.42 -10.90 7.37
N PHE A 7 -7.95 -11.75 6.46
CA PHE A 7 -8.79 -12.59 5.60
C PHE A 7 -8.63 -14.07 5.96
N VAL A 8 -9.74 -14.81 5.97
CA VAL A 8 -9.79 -16.25 6.29
C VAL A 8 -10.29 -17.02 5.08
N LEU A 9 -9.57 -18.08 4.67
CA LEU A 9 -9.95 -18.96 3.56
C LEU A 9 -10.48 -20.31 4.08
N TYR A 10 -11.61 -20.76 3.54
CA TYR A 10 -12.28 -22.03 3.85
C TYR A 10 -12.00 -23.09 2.76
N GLU A 11 -11.85 -24.37 3.13
CA GLU A 11 -11.74 -25.50 2.19
C GLU A 11 -13.04 -26.33 2.17
N GLY A 12 -13.70 -26.45 0.98
CA GLY A 12 -14.91 -27.26 0.75
C GLY A 12 -15.37 -27.27 -0.72
N VAL A 13 -16.05 -28.32 -1.18
CA VAL A 13 -16.30 -28.69 -2.60
C VAL A 13 -17.50 -27.94 -3.28
N GLU A 14 -17.95 -26.81 -2.75
CA GLU A 14 -19.17 -26.09 -3.21
C GLU A 14 -18.95 -24.94 -4.22
N ALA A 15 -17.76 -24.85 -4.81
CA ALA A 15 -17.26 -23.68 -5.54
C ALA A 15 -18.12 -23.12 -6.72
N ARG A 16 -19.04 -23.90 -7.33
CA ARG A 16 -19.89 -23.41 -8.45
C ARG A 16 -21.25 -22.88 -8.01
N ALA A 17 -21.85 -23.44 -6.96
CA ALA A 17 -23.09 -22.91 -6.39
C ALA A 17 -22.78 -21.64 -5.58
N GLU A 18 -21.68 -21.68 -4.82
CA GLU A 18 -21.12 -20.54 -4.10
C GLU A 18 -20.74 -19.39 -5.03
N ALA A 19 -20.19 -19.65 -6.22
CA ALA A 19 -19.85 -18.58 -7.16
C ALA A 19 -21.07 -17.76 -7.64
N ARG A 20 -22.25 -18.39 -7.72
CA ARG A 20 -23.50 -17.71 -8.11
C ARG A 20 -24.10 -16.93 -6.94
N ILE A 21 -24.10 -17.53 -5.75
CA ILE A 21 -24.52 -16.88 -4.50
C ILE A 21 -23.61 -15.69 -4.20
N ALA A 22 -22.30 -15.87 -4.32
CA ALA A 22 -21.31 -14.81 -4.16
C ALA A 22 -21.54 -13.67 -5.14
N LYS A 23 -21.93 -13.94 -6.39
CA LYS A 23 -22.19 -12.86 -7.38
C LYS A 23 -23.40 -12.01 -7.02
N GLU A 24 -24.45 -12.62 -6.49
CA GLU A 24 -25.67 -11.94 -6.01
C GLU A 24 -25.41 -11.19 -4.69
N GLU A 25 -24.64 -11.79 -3.78
CA GLU A 25 -24.17 -11.10 -2.56
C GLU A 25 -23.26 -9.92 -2.89
N TRP A 26 -22.32 -10.06 -3.83
CA TRP A 26 -21.45 -8.98 -4.30
C TRP A 26 -22.22 -7.81 -4.89
N ALA A 27 -23.36 -8.06 -5.55
CA ALA A 27 -24.22 -6.99 -6.05
C ALA A 27 -24.88 -6.23 -4.89
N LYS A 28 -25.46 -6.95 -3.92
CA LYS A 28 -26.05 -6.34 -2.72
C LYS A 28 -25.03 -5.60 -1.85
N LEU A 29 -23.82 -6.16 -1.72
CA LEU A 29 -22.74 -5.53 -0.97
C LEU A 29 -22.27 -4.24 -1.66
N ARG A 30 -22.17 -4.24 -2.99
CA ARG A 30 -21.81 -3.05 -3.76
C ARG A 30 -22.80 -1.93 -3.55
N ASP A 31 -24.10 -2.22 -3.65
CA ASP A 31 -25.14 -1.22 -3.44
C ASP A 31 -25.12 -0.68 -2.00
N ARG A 32 -24.88 -1.56 -1.00
CA ARG A 32 -24.71 -1.15 0.40
C ARG A 32 -23.46 -0.29 0.61
N ILE A 33 -22.35 -0.60 -0.06
CA ILE A 33 -21.12 0.21 -0.03
C ILE A 33 -21.36 1.56 -0.70
N GLU A 34 -22.01 1.62 -1.86
CA GLU A 34 -22.32 2.88 -2.52
C GLU A 34 -23.25 3.75 -1.66
N TYR A 35 -24.21 3.13 -0.97
CA TYR A 35 -25.06 3.78 0.00
C TYR A 35 -24.27 4.32 1.20
N GLU A 36 -23.45 3.49 1.86
CA GLU A 36 -22.63 3.90 3.01
C GLU A 36 -21.54 4.92 2.64
N VAL A 37 -20.98 4.87 1.43
CA VAL A 37 -20.04 5.87 0.92
C VAL A 37 -20.75 7.18 0.59
N GLY A 38 -22.00 7.14 0.13
CA GLY A 38 -22.85 8.30 -0.09
C GLY A 38 -23.35 8.95 1.20
N GLU A 39 -23.60 8.16 2.23
CA GLU A 39 -24.07 8.58 3.57
C GLU A 39 -22.92 8.85 4.55
N GLY A 40 -21.70 8.38 4.22
CA GLY A 40 -20.52 8.46 5.06
C GLY A 40 -20.22 9.90 5.46
N GLU A 41 -20.04 10.11 6.78
CA GLU A 41 -19.61 11.36 7.40
C GLU A 41 -18.66 12.10 6.45
N ARG A 42 -19.11 13.23 5.90
CA ARG A 42 -18.26 14.09 5.08
C ARG A 42 -17.03 14.41 5.90
N ILE A 43 -15.91 13.73 5.62
CA ILE A 43 -14.64 13.97 6.28
C ILE A 43 -14.39 15.46 6.12
N THR A 44 -14.49 16.19 7.22
CA THR A 44 -14.42 17.64 7.14
C THR A 44 -13.01 17.96 6.68
N PHE A 45 -12.82 18.96 5.83
CA PHE A 45 -11.49 19.34 5.32
C PHE A 45 -10.42 19.39 6.43
N TRP A 46 -10.82 19.88 7.61
CA TRP A 46 -9.99 19.97 8.82
C TRP A 46 -9.56 18.63 9.43
N GLN A 47 -10.37 17.58 9.29
CA GLN A 47 -10.02 16.23 9.72
C GLN A 47 -9.01 15.57 8.76
N ALA A 48 -9.03 15.97 7.47
CA ALA A 48 -8.08 15.51 6.47
C ALA A 48 -6.76 16.31 6.46
N ALA A 49 -6.79 17.57 6.91
CA ALA A 49 -5.64 18.49 6.94
C ALA A 49 -4.34 17.88 7.53
N PRO A 50 -4.33 17.22 8.71
CA PRO A 50 -3.09 16.64 9.23
C PRO A 50 -2.52 15.53 8.35
N ARG A 51 -3.36 14.75 7.67
CA ARG A 51 -2.91 13.74 6.71
C ARG A 51 -2.27 14.39 5.48
N VAL A 52 -2.89 15.44 4.95
CA VAL A 52 -2.35 16.18 3.81
C VAL A 52 -0.99 16.80 4.13
N VAL A 53 -0.85 17.43 5.30
CA VAL A 53 0.42 18.00 5.76
C VAL A 53 1.48 16.90 5.93
N HIS A 54 1.11 15.77 6.54
CA HIS A 54 2.02 14.65 6.71
C HIS A 54 2.54 14.09 5.37
N LEU A 55 1.64 13.89 4.40
CA LEU A 55 2.03 13.51 3.04
C LEU A 55 2.95 14.57 2.42
N GLY A 56 2.59 15.86 2.55
CA GLY A 56 3.44 16.96 2.08
C GLY A 56 4.87 16.88 2.60
N ILE A 57 5.05 16.56 3.89
CA ILE A 57 6.37 16.37 4.51
C ILE A 57 7.10 15.16 3.93
N LEU A 58 6.41 14.03 3.72
CA LEU A 58 7.02 12.83 3.13
C LEU A 58 7.49 13.04 1.69
N PHE A 59 6.76 13.84 0.90
CA PHE A 59 7.10 14.11 -0.50
C PHE A 59 7.97 15.36 -0.70
N PHE A 60 8.14 16.21 0.32
CA PHE A 60 8.97 17.41 0.22
C PHE A 60 10.40 17.14 -0.26
N PRO A 61 11.15 16.16 0.28
CA PRO A 61 12.51 15.89 -0.17
C PRO A 61 12.61 15.48 -1.64
N LEU A 62 11.57 14.82 -2.19
CA LEU A 62 11.53 14.47 -3.61
C LEU A 62 11.53 15.72 -4.49
N VAL A 63 10.67 16.68 -4.14
CA VAL A 63 10.57 17.96 -4.84
C VAL A 63 11.88 18.73 -4.74
N SER A 64 12.44 18.83 -3.53
CA SER A 64 13.71 19.52 -3.28
C SER A 64 14.90 18.94 -4.03
N ILE A 65 14.91 17.63 -4.31
CA ILE A 65 15.97 16.99 -5.10
C ILE A 65 15.74 17.19 -6.61
N SER A 66 14.50 17.09 -7.07
CA SER A 66 14.17 17.19 -8.50
C SER A 66 14.30 18.62 -9.06
N LEU A 67 13.91 19.66 -8.31
CA LEU A 67 13.91 21.04 -8.81
C LEU A 67 15.30 21.58 -9.16
N PRO A 68 16.35 21.44 -8.31
CA PRO A 68 17.69 21.87 -8.66
C PRO A 68 18.25 21.07 -9.84
N THR A 69 17.97 19.76 -9.91
CA THR A 69 18.42 18.91 -11.01
C THR A 69 17.85 19.38 -12.35
N LEU A 70 16.55 19.75 -12.37
CA LEU A 70 15.91 20.31 -13.56
C LEU A 70 16.45 21.71 -13.90
N ALA A 71 16.62 22.57 -12.91
CA ALA A 71 17.15 23.92 -13.12
C ALA A 71 18.60 23.89 -13.67
N LEU A 72 19.43 22.99 -13.16
CA LEU A 72 20.81 22.81 -13.62
C LEU A 72 20.87 22.23 -15.04
N THR A 73 19.96 21.32 -15.40
CA THR A 73 19.92 20.76 -16.77
C THR A 73 19.39 21.74 -17.81
N LEU A 74 18.56 22.72 -17.41
CA LEU A 74 18.10 23.80 -18.27
C LEU A 74 19.11 24.95 -18.42
N CYS A 75 20.18 24.96 -17.61
CA CYS A 75 21.22 25.97 -17.72
C CYS A 75 22.10 25.65 -18.95
N GLU A 76 22.06 26.51 -19.98
CA GLU A 76 22.59 26.25 -21.32
C GLU A 76 24.11 26.50 -21.45
N GLU A 77 24.70 27.21 -20.50
CA GLU A 77 26.12 27.59 -20.51
C GLU A 77 26.95 26.70 -19.56
N GLN A 78 27.13 25.43 -19.93
CA GLN A 78 27.87 24.46 -19.12
C GLN A 78 29.24 24.16 -19.73
N SER A 79 30.29 24.34 -18.93
CA SER A 79 31.63 23.87 -19.32
C SER A 79 31.68 22.34 -19.39
N PRO A 80 32.58 21.74 -20.20
CA PRO A 80 32.68 20.28 -20.35
C PRO A 80 32.98 19.55 -19.02
N LEU A 81 33.82 20.15 -18.18
CA LEU A 81 34.13 19.62 -16.84
C LEU A 81 32.92 19.68 -15.91
N PHE A 82 32.14 20.76 -15.99
CA PHE A 82 30.91 20.91 -15.22
C PHE A 82 29.85 19.91 -15.66
N SER A 83 29.66 19.69 -16.97
CA SER A 83 28.75 18.68 -17.51
C SER A 83 29.11 17.27 -17.07
N ALA A 84 30.41 16.92 -17.11
CA ALA A 84 30.88 15.64 -16.60
C ALA A 84 30.56 15.49 -15.10
N ALA A 85 30.94 16.46 -14.27
CA ALA A 85 30.65 16.46 -12.83
C ALA A 85 29.15 16.36 -12.53
N LEU A 86 28.31 17.05 -13.32
CA LEU A 86 26.86 17.01 -13.22
C LEU A 86 26.30 15.62 -13.59
N GLY A 87 26.95 14.88 -14.48
CA GLY A 87 26.58 13.50 -14.81
C GLY A 87 26.77 12.54 -13.63
N TRP A 88 27.93 12.57 -12.97
CA TRP A 88 28.19 11.75 -11.77
C TRP A 88 27.28 12.16 -10.60
N ALA A 89 27.18 13.47 -10.34
CA ALA A 89 26.30 14.01 -9.32
C ALA A 89 24.83 13.69 -9.62
N GLY A 90 24.41 13.75 -10.88
CA GLY A 90 23.06 13.43 -11.33
C GLY A 90 22.72 11.95 -11.18
N ALA A 91 23.66 11.05 -11.47
CA ALA A 91 23.48 9.61 -11.24
C ALA A 91 23.29 9.31 -9.74
N TRP A 92 24.14 9.87 -8.89
CA TRP A 92 24.02 9.75 -7.43
C TRP A 92 22.69 10.34 -6.93
N MET A 93 22.36 11.55 -7.38
CA MET A 93 21.11 12.24 -7.03
C MET A 93 19.89 11.42 -7.44
N ARG A 94 19.94 10.77 -8.61
CA ARG A 94 18.87 9.87 -9.08
C ARG A 94 18.73 8.65 -8.19
N SER A 95 19.83 8.01 -7.78
CA SER A 95 19.77 6.88 -6.83
C SER A 95 19.18 7.30 -5.47
N VAL A 96 19.56 8.47 -4.96
CA VAL A 96 18.97 9.04 -3.74
C VAL A 96 17.48 9.31 -3.93
N TRP A 97 17.09 9.95 -5.04
CA TRP A 97 15.71 10.26 -5.35
C TRP A 97 14.83 9.00 -5.43
N LEU A 98 15.31 7.94 -6.09
CA LEU A 98 14.60 6.66 -6.18
C LEU A 98 14.39 6.01 -4.80
N THR A 99 15.41 6.10 -3.94
CA THR A 99 15.35 5.58 -2.57
C THR A 99 14.31 6.36 -1.74
N VAL A 100 14.36 7.69 -1.82
CA VAL A 100 13.40 8.56 -1.13
C VAL A 100 11.99 8.30 -1.66
N LEU A 101 11.79 8.15 -2.97
CA LEU A 101 10.49 7.86 -3.57
C LEU A 101 9.87 6.62 -2.97
N ARG A 102 10.64 5.53 -2.94
CA ARG A 102 10.19 4.26 -2.37
C ARG A 102 9.78 4.42 -0.91
N LEU A 103 10.63 5.03 -0.09
CA LEU A 103 10.36 5.23 1.35
C LEU A 103 9.15 6.13 1.59
N SER A 104 8.97 7.17 0.77
CA SER A 104 7.79 8.04 0.83
C SER A 104 6.52 7.25 0.49
N LEU A 105 6.54 6.38 -0.53
CA LEU A 105 5.39 5.53 -0.87
C LEU A 105 5.05 4.52 0.24
N GLU A 106 6.07 3.87 0.83
CA GLU A 106 5.89 2.95 1.97
C GLU A 106 5.24 3.64 3.16
N ARG A 107 5.66 4.87 3.48
CA ARG A 107 5.17 5.63 4.63
C ARG A 107 3.84 6.35 4.37
N SER A 108 3.47 6.58 3.11
CA SER A 108 2.21 7.24 2.75
C SER A 108 0.99 6.33 2.86
N GLY A 109 1.21 5.04 3.09
CA GLY A 109 0.18 4.07 3.41
C GLY A 109 -0.31 3.23 2.24
N ALA A 110 -1.31 2.40 2.53
CA ALA A 110 -1.84 1.34 1.67
C ALA A 110 -2.09 1.72 0.20
N ALA A 111 -2.70 2.88 -0.04
CA ALA A 111 -3.03 3.35 -1.39
C ALA A 111 -1.77 3.67 -2.21
N PHE A 112 -0.76 4.27 -1.59
CA PHE A 112 0.49 4.64 -2.25
C PHE A 112 1.37 3.43 -2.51
N ILE A 113 1.38 2.45 -1.60
CA ILE A 113 2.07 1.16 -1.81
C ILE A 113 1.46 0.46 -3.04
N LYS A 114 0.13 0.36 -3.12
CA LYS A 114 -0.56 -0.22 -4.29
C LYS A 114 -0.26 0.53 -5.58
N TRP A 115 -0.24 1.86 -5.53
CA TRP A 115 0.13 2.67 -6.68
C TRP A 115 1.58 2.41 -7.12
N GLY A 116 2.52 2.35 -6.18
CA GLY A 116 3.92 2.02 -6.46
C GLY A 116 4.09 0.62 -7.03
N GLN A 117 3.35 -0.36 -6.50
CA GLN A 117 3.29 -1.72 -7.02
C GLN A 117 2.79 -1.76 -8.47
N TRP A 118 1.74 -1.01 -8.80
CA TRP A 118 1.25 -0.85 -10.17
C TRP A 118 2.27 -0.15 -11.08
N ALA A 119 2.91 0.92 -10.59
CA ALA A 119 3.93 1.64 -11.36
C ALA A 119 5.15 0.74 -11.68
N ALA A 120 5.52 -0.15 -10.75
CA ALA A 120 6.62 -1.09 -10.93
C ALA A 120 6.40 -2.08 -12.09
N THR A 121 5.14 -2.37 -12.46
CA THR A 121 4.82 -3.31 -13.55
C THR A 121 4.69 -2.64 -14.93
N ARG A 122 4.90 -1.32 -15.02
CA ARG A 122 4.71 -0.51 -16.23
C ARG A 122 6.01 0.13 -16.75
N PRO A 123 7.01 -0.67 -17.21
CA PRO A 123 8.25 -0.15 -17.78
C PRO A 123 8.04 0.54 -19.14
N ASP A 124 6.84 0.46 -19.70
CA ASP A 124 6.38 1.21 -20.87
C ASP A 124 6.06 2.68 -20.55
N ILE A 125 5.65 2.97 -19.31
CA ILE A 125 5.34 4.33 -18.84
C ILE A 125 6.51 4.92 -18.06
N PHE A 126 7.18 4.09 -17.27
CA PHE A 126 8.13 4.52 -16.26
C PHE A 126 9.57 4.05 -16.58
N PRO A 127 10.60 4.85 -16.21
CA PRO A 127 11.99 4.44 -16.36
C PRO A 127 12.28 3.11 -15.68
N ARG A 128 13.06 2.24 -16.33
CA ARG A 128 13.36 0.88 -15.82
C ARG A 128 13.97 0.87 -14.43
N ASP A 129 14.88 1.80 -14.15
CA ASP A 129 15.51 1.94 -12.84
C ASP A 129 14.49 2.32 -11.74
N MET A 130 13.47 3.11 -12.09
CA MET A 130 12.35 3.38 -11.19
C MET A 130 11.48 2.15 -10.98
N CYS A 131 11.11 1.43 -12.05
CA CYS A 131 10.35 0.18 -11.91
C CYS A 131 11.09 -0.83 -11.02
N THR A 132 12.40 -0.98 -11.21
CA THR A 132 13.24 -1.85 -10.38
C THR A 132 13.26 -1.40 -8.92
N ALA A 133 13.43 -0.10 -8.64
CA ALA A 133 13.44 0.42 -7.29
C ALA A 133 12.08 0.24 -6.57
N LEU A 134 10.98 0.40 -7.31
CA LEU A 134 9.62 0.20 -6.79
C LEU A 134 9.24 -1.29 -6.69
N HIS A 135 9.96 -2.18 -7.36
CA HIS A 135 9.64 -3.61 -7.33
C HIS A 135 9.73 -4.20 -5.92
N SER A 136 10.62 -3.68 -5.07
CA SER A 136 10.72 -4.12 -3.66
C SER A 136 9.47 -3.79 -2.84
N LEU A 137 8.54 -2.96 -3.34
CA LEU A 137 7.23 -2.76 -2.69
C LEU A 137 6.32 -3.99 -2.81
N HIS A 138 6.63 -4.93 -3.71
CA HIS A 138 5.93 -6.21 -3.83
C HIS A 138 6.43 -7.25 -2.84
N ASP A 139 7.54 -7.00 -2.16
CA ASP A 139 8.12 -7.94 -1.21
C ASP A 139 7.14 -8.21 -0.05
N ALA A 140 7.11 -9.46 0.40
CA ALA A 140 6.25 -9.87 1.49
C ALA A 140 6.60 -9.09 2.77
N VAL A 141 5.60 -8.45 3.36
CA VAL A 141 5.78 -7.71 4.61
C VAL A 141 5.88 -8.72 5.74
N PRO A 142 6.90 -8.63 6.62
CA PRO A 142 7.03 -9.54 7.75
C PRO A 142 5.74 -9.50 8.58
N PRO A 143 5.26 -10.67 9.03
CA PRO A 143 4.01 -10.72 9.73
C PRO A 143 4.09 -9.94 11.04
N HIS A 144 3.07 -9.14 11.32
CA HIS A 144 2.92 -8.53 12.63
C HIS A 144 2.56 -9.60 13.68
N ALA A 145 2.71 -9.26 14.96
CA ALA A 145 2.52 -10.20 16.04
C ALA A 145 1.04 -10.62 16.20
N TRP A 146 0.83 -11.92 16.48
CA TRP A 146 -0.50 -12.55 16.57
C TRP A 146 -1.53 -11.77 17.40
N HIS A 147 -1.12 -11.21 18.54
CA HIS A 147 -2.02 -10.45 19.42
C HIS A 147 -2.80 -9.33 18.72
N HIS A 148 -2.20 -8.63 17.75
CA HIS A 148 -2.91 -7.60 16.99
C HIS A 148 -3.99 -8.17 16.07
N THR A 149 -3.71 -9.34 15.46
CA THR A 149 -4.69 -10.07 14.66
C THR A 149 -5.82 -10.55 15.55
N GLU A 150 -5.49 -11.19 16.67
CA GLU A 150 -6.46 -11.72 17.63
C GLU A 150 -7.41 -10.63 18.15
N ASP A 151 -6.87 -9.50 18.61
CA ASP A 151 -7.69 -8.36 19.06
C ASP A 151 -8.59 -7.82 17.96
N SER A 152 -8.11 -7.80 16.71
CA SER A 152 -8.89 -7.33 15.57
C SER A 152 -10.02 -8.29 15.21
N LEU A 153 -9.79 -9.60 15.30
CA LEU A 153 -10.81 -10.63 15.11
C LEU A 153 -11.86 -10.59 16.23
N ARG A 154 -11.44 -10.53 17.51
CA ARG A 154 -12.33 -10.40 18.67
C ARG A 154 -13.25 -9.19 18.53
N ARG A 155 -12.69 -8.02 18.17
CA ARG A 155 -13.47 -6.80 17.92
C ARG A 155 -14.43 -6.92 16.73
N MET A 156 -14.05 -7.65 15.68
CA MET A 156 -14.88 -7.83 14.48
C MET A 156 -16.07 -8.77 14.73
N TYR A 157 -15.85 -9.86 15.46
CA TYR A 157 -16.88 -10.86 15.76
C TYR A 157 -17.63 -10.62 17.07
N GLY A 158 -17.16 -9.70 17.92
CA GLY A 158 -17.79 -9.37 19.20
C GLY A 158 -17.68 -10.48 20.26
N VAL A 159 -16.61 -11.28 20.20
CA VAL A 159 -16.34 -12.41 21.10
C VAL A 159 -15.09 -12.16 21.94
N ASP A 160 -15.05 -12.76 23.13
CA ASP A 160 -13.89 -12.69 24.02
C ASP A 160 -12.82 -13.73 23.63
N ASP A 161 -13.23 -14.90 23.11
CA ASP A 161 -12.35 -15.92 22.56
C ASP A 161 -12.74 -16.26 21.11
N ILE A 162 -11.73 -16.33 20.23
CA ILE A 162 -11.91 -16.72 18.83
C ILE A 162 -12.33 -18.19 18.66
N SER A 163 -12.08 -19.03 19.67
CA SER A 163 -12.51 -20.44 19.68
C SER A 163 -14.04 -20.61 19.70
N GLU A 164 -14.78 -19.55 20.08
CA GLU A 164 -16.24 -19.52 20.01
C GLU A 164 -16.77 -19.45 18.57
N VAL A 165 -15.93 -18.97 17.63
CA VAL A 165 -16.31 -18.77 16.22
C VAL A 165 -15.67 -19.81 15.30
N PHE A 166 -14.48 -20.30 15.62
CA PHE A 166 -13.70 -21.20 14.76
C PHE A 166 -13.40 -22.52 15.48
N GLU A 167 -13.83 -23.65 14.90
CA GLU A 167 -13.43 -25.00 15.31
C GLU A 167 -11.90 -25.20 15.30
N GLU A 168 -11.21 -24.68 14.27
CA GLU A 168 -9.75 -24.70 14.18
C GLU A 168 -9.23 -23.36 13.65
N PHE A 169 -8.18 -22.81 14.25
CA PHE A 169 -7.54 -21.59 13.75
C PHE A 169 -6.01 -21.75 13.72
N GLN A 170 -5.41 -21.60 12.54
CA GLN A 170 -3.96 -21.63 12.39
C GLN A 170 -3.37 -20.25 12.68
N GLN A 171 -2.76 -20.07 13.86
CA GLN A 171 -2.14 -18.78 14.28
C GLN A 171 -0.97 -18.33 13.39
N LYS A 172 -0.40 -19.23 12.59
CA LYS A 172 0.65 -18.88 11.63
C LYS A 172 -0.01 -18.37 10.34
N PRO A 173 0.24 -17.12 9.91
CA PRO A 173 -0.33 -16.61 8.67
C PRO A 173 0.19 -17.42 7.47
N ILE A 174 -0.70 -17.73 6.54
CA ILE A 174 -0.35 -18.36 5.26
C ILE A 174 0.18 -17.33 4.26
N GLY A 175 -0.14 -16.05 4.45
CA GLY A 175 0.37 -14.94 3.65
C GLY A 175 0.31 -13.62 4.41
N SER A 176 1.24 -12.72 4.11
CA SER A 176 1.32 -11.38 4.70
C SER A 176 1.59 -10.36 3.61
N GLY A 177 0.66 -9.43 3.43
CA GLY A 177 0.75 -8.33 2.48
C GLY A 177 0.80 -6.98 3.17
N SER A 178 0.99 -5.92 2.39
CA SER A 178 1.15 -4.54 2.89
C SER A 178 -0.06 -3.96 3.65
N ILE A 179 -1.23 -4.59 3.54
CA ILE A 179 -2.50 -4.09 4.12
C ILE A 179 -3.21 -5.19 4.93
N ALA A 180 -2.82 -6.45 4.75
CA ALA A 180 -3.57 -7.58 5.25
C ALA A 180 -2.70 -8.81 5.50
N GLN A 181 -3.14 -9.64 6.45
CA GLN A 181 -2.62 -10.98 6.66
C GLN A 181 -3.73 -12.00 6.38
N VAL A 182 -3.33 -13.14 5.84
CA VAL A 182 -4.24 -14.23 5.50
C VAL A 182 -3.96 -15.40 6.43
N PHE A 183 -5.02 -15.92 7.04
CA PHE A 183 -4.97 -17.06 7.96
C PHE A 183 -5.86 -18.19 7.44
N ARG A 184 -5.51 -19.42 7.82
CA ARG A 184 -6.35 -20.60 7.58
C ARG A 184 -7.14 -20.89 8.85
N ALA A 185 -8.45 -21.07 8.70
CA ALA A 185 -9.32 -21.45 9.81
C ALA A 185 -10.46 -22.35 9.30
N LYS A 186 -11.08 -23.06 10.23
CA LYS A 186 -12.27 -23.88 10.06
C LYS A 186 -13.32 -23.36 11.02
N ILE A 187 -14.54 -23.14 10.53
CA ILE A 187 -15.73 -22.86 11.36
C ILE A 187 -16.37 -24.19 11.70
#